data_AF-A0A090VXX9-F1
#
_entry.id   AF-A0A090VXX9-F1
#
_cell.length_a   1.000
_cell.length_b   1.000
_cell.length_c   1.000
_cell.angle_alpha   90.00
_cell.angle_beta   90.00
_cell.angle_gamma   90.00
#
_symmetry.space_group_name_H-M   'P 1'
#
loop_
_entity.id
_entity.type
_entity.pdbx_description
1 polymer ?
#
loop_
_entity_poly.entity_id
_entity_poly.type
_entity_poly.pdbx_seq_one_letter_code
_entity_poly.pdbx_strand_id
1 'polypeptide(L)' 'MKFKLSILVVLLLLSCGGEDYVPKPKAYLRLDYPKATYKTQELPNIPVVFEVSSLVNELKIKTMASSTKSYGINLEYKH' A
#
# COMPACT_ATOMS: atom_id res chain seq x y z
N MET A 1 34.33 -55.77 -20.21
CA MET A 1 34.11 -54.98 -18.98
C MET A 1 34.37 -53.47 -19.17
N LYS A 2 35.48 -53.06 -19.80
CA LYS A 2 35.84 -51.63 -20.01
C LYS A 2 34.78 -50.78 -20.74
N PHE A 3 34.13 -51.34 -21.77
CA PHE A 3 33.08 -50.64 -22.53
C PHE A 3 31.80 -50.38 -21.72
N LYS A 4 31.39 -51.32 -20.86
CA LYS A 4 30.23 -51.13 -19.98
C LYS A 4 30.49 -50.07 -18.90
N LEU A 5 31.71 -50.00 -18.39
CA LEU A 5 32.13 -48.98 -17.44
C LEU A 5 32.14 -47.58 -18.09
N SER A 6 32.59 -47.50 -19.34
CA SER A 6 32.56 -46.25 -20.12
C SER A 6 31.15 -45.70 -20.32
N ILE A 7 30.18 -46.58 -20.60
CA ILE A 7 28.77 -46.20 -20.76
C ILE A 7 28.17 -45.67 -19.45
N LEU A 8 28.49 -46.31 -18.32
CA LEU A 8 28.02 -45.89 -17.01
C LEU A 8 28.54 -44.49 -16.64
N VAL A 9 29.80 -44.21 -16.95
CA VAL A 9 30.41 -42.89 -16.72
C VAL A 9 29.73 -41.80 -17.56
N VAL A 10 29.42 -42.09 -18.83
CA VAL A 10 28.73 -41.12 -19.70
C VAL A 10 27.31 -40.83 -19.22
N LEU A 11 26.58 -41.83 -18.73
CA LEU A 11 25.24 -41.65 -18.16
C LEU A 11 25.25 -40.77 -16.89
N LEU A 12 26.25 -40.93 -16.03
CA LEU A 12 26.38 -40.12 -14.81
C LEU A 12 26.68 -38.64 -15.12
N LEU A 13 27.43 -38.37 -16.19
CA LEU A 13 27.72 -37.01 -16.64
C LEU A 13 26.53 -36.31 -17.29
N LEU A 14 25.57 -37.06 -17.83
CA LEU A 14 24.33 -36.54 -18.42
C LEU A 14 23.18 -36.40 -17.41
N SER A 15 23.38 -36.84 -16.16
CA SER A 15 22.34 -36.82 -15.11
C SER A 15 22.17 -35.47 -14.41
N CYS A 16 23.01 -34.48 -14.72
CA CYS A 16 22.92 -33.16 -14.08
C CYS A 16 21.96 -32.25 -14.86
N GLY A 17 20.72 -32.19 -14.38
CA GLY A 17 19.67 -31.31 -14.90
C GLY A 17 18.40 -31.51 -14.09
N GLY A 18 17.65 -30.43 -13.86
CA GLY A 18 16.34 -30.51 -13.21
C GLY A 18 16.23 -29.76 -11.88
N GLU A 19 16.94 -28.65 -11.71
CA GLU A 19 16.44 -27.63 -10.79
C GLU A 19 15.77 -26.54 -11.63
N ASP A 20 14.55 -26.84 -12.07
CA ASP A 20 13.59 -25.79 -12.42
C ASP A 20 13.27 -25.04 -11.13
N TYR A 21 14.22 -24.21 -10.71
CA TYR A 21 14.07 -23.32 -9.57
C TYR A 21 12.98 -22.33 -9.96
N VAL A 22 11.77 -22.57 -9.47
CA VAL A 22 10.70 -21.59 -9.57
C VAL A 22 11.05 -20.48 -8.58
N PRO A 23 11.45 -19.28 -9.06
CA PRO A 23 11.86 -18.22 -8.16
C PRO A 23 10.69 -17.86 -7.25
N LYS A 24 10.97 -17.79 -5.94
CA LYS A 24 9.95 -17.42 -4.96
C LYS A 24 9.31 -16.09 -5.39
N PRO A 25 7.97 -16.01 -5.49
CA PRO A 25 7.31 -14.78 -5.90
C PRO A 25 7.71 -13.66 -4.93
N LYS A 26 8.00 -12.49 -5.50
CA LYS A 26 8.39 -11.32 -4.73
C LYS A 26 7.23 -10.94 -3.81
N ALA A 27 7.50 -10.94 -2.50
CA ALA A 27 6.53 -10.50 -1.49
C ALA A 27 6.48 -8.97 -1.51
N TYR A 28 5.66 -8.42 -2.40
CA TYR A 28 5.32 -7.00 -2.37
C TYR A 28 4.30 -6.76 -1.27
N LEU A 29 4.47 -5.66 -0.54
CA LEU A 29 3.48 -5.18 0.41
C LEU A 29 2.21 -4.83 -0.37
N ARG A 30 1.17 -5.65 -0.25
CA ARG A 30 -0.12 -5.42 -0.91
C ARG A 30 -1.01 -4.62 0.03
N LEU A 31 -1.08 -3.31 -0.22
CA LEU A 31 -2.01 -2.41 0.48
C LEU A 31 -3.15 -2.09 -0.48
N ASP A 32 -4.30 -2.70 -0.25
CA ASP A 32 -5.52 -2.38 -0.98
C ASP A 32 -6.23 -1.23 -0.25
N TYR A 33 -5.84 0.00 -0.59
CA TYR A 33 -6.49 1.19 -0.05
C TYR A 33 -7.82 1.46 -0.78
N PRO A 34 -8.86 1.93 -0.06
CA PRO A 34 -10.08 2.36 -0.71
C PRO A 34 -9.81 3.57 -1.61
N LYS A 35 -10.62 3.73 -2.66
CA LYS A 35 -10.53 4.90 -3.54
C LYS A 35 -10.78 6.17 -2.72
N ALA A 36 -9.82 7.10 -2.74
CA ALA A 36 -9.98 8.39 -2.10
C ALA A 36 -11.12 9.17 -2.78
N THR A 37 -12.09 9.61 -1.99
CA THR A 37 -13.25 10.39 -2.43
C THR A 37 -13.43 11.58 -1.53
N TYR A 38 -13.70 12.74 -2.11
CA TYR A 38 -13.79 14.00 -1.38
C TYR A 38 -15.13 14.67 -1.65
N LYS A 39 -15.59 15.45 -0.68
CA LYS A 39 -16.81 16.26 -0.78
C LYS A 39 -16.49 17.68 -0.40
N THR A 40 -17.01 18.64 -1.17
CA THR A 40 -16.93 20.06 -0.84
C THR A 40 -17.63 20.33 0.48
N GLN A 41 -16.94 20.99 1.39
CA GLN A 41 -17.44 21.33 2.70
C GLN A 41 -17.54 22.84 2.85
N GLU A 42 -18.76 23.31 3.03
CA GLU A 42 -19.06 24.71 3.35
C GLU A 42 -19.30 24.81 4.86
N LEU A 43 -18.45 25.57 5.55
CA LEU A 43 -18.52 25.71 7.01
C LEU A 43 -19.20 27.03 7.36
N PRO A 44 -20.27 27.00 8.17
CA PRO A 44 -20.95 28.21 8.57
C PRO A 44 -19.99 29.09 9.39
N ASN A 45 -19.96 30.40 9.10
CA ASN A 45 -19.15 31.40 9.79
C ASN A 45 -17.62 31.29 9.59
N ILE A 46 -17.19 30.52 8.58
CA ILE A 46 -15.78 30.46 8.17
C ILE A 46 -15.70 30.85 6.68
N PRO A 47 -14.89 31.86 6.31
CA PRO A 47 -14.80 32.35 4.94
C PRO A 47 -13.88 31.47 4.06
N VAL A 48 -13.91 30.14 4.25
CA VAL A 48 -13.16 29.21 3.41
C VAL A 48 -14.02 28.01 3.05
N VAL A 49 -13.81 27.52 1.84
CA VAL A 49 -14.44 26.29 1.31
C VAL A 49 -13.30 25.36 0.90
N PHE A 50 -13.39 24.10 1.31
CA PHE A 50 -12.40 23.08 0.98
C PHE A 50 -13.05 21.71 0.87
N GLU A 51 -12.34 20.77 0.26
CA GLU A 51 -12.82 19.40 0.11
C GLU A 51 -12.33 18.52 1.27
N VAL A 52 -13.24 17.71 1.82
CA VAL A 52 -12.98 16.80 2.93
C VAL A 52 -13.14 15.37 2.48
N SER A 53 -12.27 14.48 2.96
CA SER A 53 -12.36 13.04 2.68
C SER A 53 -13.70 12.48 3.14
N SER A 54 -14.31 11.63 2.31
CA SER A 54 -15.58 10.94 2.62
C SER A 54 -15.45 9.95 3.79
N LEU A 55 -14.22 9.69 4.26
CA LEU A 55 -13.94 8.85 5.43
C LEU A 55 -14.02 9.62 6.75
N VAL A 56 -14.08 10.95 6.70
CA VAL A 56 -14.27 11.78 7.89
C VAL A 56 -15.71 11.62 8.38
N ASN A 57 -15.85 11.28 9.65
CA ASN A 57 -17.14 11.08 10.30
C ASN A 57 -17.69 12.38 10.90
N GLU A 58 -16.81 13.19 11.49
CA GLU A 58 -17.20 14.45 12.15
C GLU A 58 -16.13 15.53 11.96
N LEU A 59 -16.59 16.79 11.87
CA LEU A 59 -15.76 17.98 11.84
C LEU A 59 -15.97 18.79 13.11
N LYS A 60 -14.90 18.97 13.90
CA LYS A 60 -14.93 19.80 15.11
C LYS A 60 -14.20 21.12 14.86
N ILE A 61 -14.91 22.23 15.03
CA ILE A 61 -14.41 23.59 14.78
C ILE A 61 -14.16 24.27 16.13
N LYS A 62 -13.00 24.92 16.26
CA LYS A 62 -12.68 25.74 17.43
C LYS A 62 -12.09 27.08 17.01
N THR A 63 -12.68 28.18 17.49
CA THR A 63 -12.08 29.51 17.33
C THR A 63 -10.93 29.68 18.32
N MET A 64 -9.79 30.17 17.86
CA MET A 64 -8.61 30.40 18.68
C MET A 64 -8.43 31.89 18.98
N ALA A 65 -8.09 32.22 20.23
CA ALA A 65 -7.72 33.57 20.61
C ALA A 65 -6.32 33.89 20.08
N SER A 66 -6.22 34.82 19.15
CA SER A 66 -4.96 35.31 18.60
C SER A 66 -5.13 36.77 18.16
N SER A 67 -4.03 37.43 17.78
CA SER A 67 -4.04 38.80 17.23
C SER A 67 -4.85 38.90 15.93
N THR A 68 -5.07 37.77 15.24
CA THR A 68 -5.90 37.63 14.04
C THR A 68 -6.94 36.51 14.21
N LYS A 69 -8.09 36.61 13.53
CA LYS A 69 -9.13 35.57 13.57
C LYS A 69 -8.59 34.25 13.05
N SER A 70 -8.52 33.24 13.92
CA SER A 70 -7.95 31.93 13.62
C SER A 70 -8.94 30.83 13.98
N TYR A 71 -9.06 29.82 13.11
CA TYR A 71 -9.95 28.68 13.28
C TYR A 71 -9.15 27.38 13.26
N GLY A 72 -9.35 26.52 14.25
CA GLY A 72 -8.88 25.14 14.26
C GLY A 72 -9.98 24.22 13.78
N ILE A 73 -9.67 23.33 12.83
CA ILE A 73 -10.60 22.35 12.28
C ILE A 73 -10.00 20.97 12.50
N ASN A 74 -10.72 20.12 13.23
CA ASN A 74 -10.33 18.74 13.49
C ASN A 74 -11.18 17.79 12.63
N LEU A 75 -10.50 16.92 11.87
CA LEU A 75 -11.11 15.89 11.04
C LEU A 75 -11.12 14.57 11.82
N GLU A 76 -12.27 14.13 12.28
CA GLU A 76 -12.39 12.88 13.03
C GLU A 76 -12.71 11.72 12.08
N TYR A 77 -11.78 10.78 11.98
CA TYR A 77 -11.94 9.57 11.17
C TYR A 77 -12.49 8.44 12.04
N LYS A 78 -13.40 7.64 11.47
CA LYS A 78 -13.91 6.44 12.15
C LYS A 78 -12.82 5.36 12.16
N HIS A 79 -12.57 4.78 13.32
CA HIS A 79 -11.71 3.60 13.49
C HIS A 79 -12.46 2.31 13.17
#